data_AF-A0A7R9JFN5-F1
#
_entry.id   AF-A0A7R9JFN5-F1
#
_cell.length_a   1.000
_cell.length_b   1.000
_cell.length_c   1.000
_cell.angle_alpha   90.00
_cell.angle_beta   90.00
_cell.angle_gamma   90.00
#
_symmetry.space_group_name_H-M   'P 1'
#
loop_
_entity.id
_entity.type
_entity.pdbx_description
1 polymer ?
#
loop_
_entity_poly.entity_id
_entity_poly.type
_entity_poly.pdbx_seq_one_letter_code
_entity_poly.pdbx_strand_id
1 'polypeptide(L)'
;MSLLRSAYIFQDAHTLDFSEFEHLQTNVTFLRLIDPNSPEVINAVNDWVHGEREYGRVLKIRPETVRVEAALMYDAVNLFAKAITQLDSNNPIEVTPLNCESGNVWPYGFALKNYMKHIKFKGMTGGISFDARGWRNHFTLDVVEVLYGGITKIGVWDSIDGINSTKTYEEKLIEIEKSIQNKTFVVFSKIGMPYLGWKDKKAEGNDRFKGFSMDLIGEIMTMMKAKGFEFRLVSDGNHGSLNKETGKWNGIMKEIIDRKGDLGICDLTITYDRRQAVDFTMPFMNLGISILFSKPVKEEPELFSFLKPFSFDVWIFLATAYLTISLVLFFLARITPYEWDNPNPNDPDPDELETSFNILNCLWFSIGTLMAQGCDILPRAVSTRMLACIWWFFLLILNSSYTANLAAFLTTSRIEESINNAEDIASQTKVKVGALRNGATASFFTDRLND
;
A
#
# COMPACT_ATOMS: atom_id res chain seq x y z
N MET A 1 -10.15 19.65 -0.54
CA MET A 1 -10.95 20.67 0.17
C MET A 1 -11.47 20.08 1.49
N SER A 2 -10.59 19.81 2.46
CA SER A 2 -10.95 19.11 3.71
C SER A 2 -10.08 19.51 4.92
N LEU A 3 -9.52 20.72 4.94
CA LEU A 3 -8.52 21.13 5.94
C LEU A 3 -9.06 21.85 7.20
N LEU A 4 -10.36 21.91 7.45
CA LEU A 4 -10.91 22.62 8.62
C LEU A 4 -11.92 21.75 9.37
N ARG A 5 -11.46 20.94 10.34
CA ARG A 5 -12.35 20.12 11.19
C ARG A 5 -12.61 20.67 12.60
N SER A 6 -12.17 21.89 12.89
CA SER A 6 -12.57 22.59 14.11
C SER A 6 -12.24 24.08 13.99
N ALA A 7 -13.13 24.82 13.34
CA ALA A 7 -13.10 26.28 13.34
C ALA A 7 -14.04 26.77 14.45
N TYR A 8 -13.49 27.29 15.54
CA TYR A 8 -14.25 28.02 16.55
C TYR A 8 -14.24 29.49 16.19
N ILE A 9 -15.42 30.07 15.92
CA ILE A 9 -15.56 31.49 15.61
C ILE A 9 -15.66 32.23 16.94
N PHE A 10 -14.53 32.77 17.42
CA PHE A 10 -14.51 33.69 18.55
C PHE A 10 -14.37 35.12 18.02
N GLN A 11 -15.37 35.96 18.27
CA GLN A 11 -15.40 37.33 17.75
C GLN A 11 -14.31 38.22 18.37
N ASP A 12 -13.89 37.92 19.60
CA ASP A 12 -12.84 38.63 20.34
C ASP A 12 -11.57 37.79 20.52
N ALA A 13 -11.30 36.85 19.60
CA ALA A 13 -10.13 35.96 19.69
C ALA A 13 -8.80 36.74 19.83
N HIS A 14 -8.69 37.93 19.24
CA HIS A 14 -7.50 38.79 19.34
C HIS A 14 -7.25 39.35 20.75
N THR A 15 -8.24 39.32 21.64
CA THR A 15 -8.11 39.82 23.02
C THR A 15 -7.65 38.75 24.01
N LEU A 16 -7.59 37.48 23.57
CA LEU A 16 -7.19 36.35 24.40
C LEU A 16 -5.66 36.26 24.48
N ASP A 17 -5.18 35.76 25.62
CA ASP A 17 -3.77 35.43 25.79
C ASP A 17 -3.48 34.05 25.19
N PHE A 18 -2.58 34.00 24.21
CA PHE A 18 -2.17 32.77 23.54
C PHE A 18 -0.84 32.21 24.05
N SER A 19 -0.23 32.82 25.07
CA SER A 19 1.04 32.36 25.63
C SER A 19 1.00 30.90 26.11
N GLU A 20 -0.13 30.44 26.65
CA GLU A 20 -0.32 29.04 27.05
C GLU A 20 -0.32 28.05 25.85
N PHE A 21 -0.68 28.54 24.65
CA PHE A 21 -0.72 27.76 23.43
C PHE A 21 0.59 27.81 22.63
N GLU A 22 1.53 28.72 22.95
CA GLU A 22 2.83 28.81 22.28
C GLU A 22 3.66 27.51 22.42
N HIS A 23 3.48 26.78 23.53
CA HIS A 23 4.17 25.51 23.76
C HIS A 23 3.49 24.31 23.06
N LEU A 24 2.27 24.48 22.55
CA LEU A 24 1.54 23.44 21.85
C LEU A 24 1.82 23.52 20.35
N GLN A 25 2.07 22.37 19.69
CA GLN A 25 2.31 22.29 18.24
C GLN A 25 1.04 22.53 17.39
N THR A 26 0.08 23.29 17.90
CA THR A 26 -1.21 23.52 17.24
C THR A 26 -1.21 24.89 16.58
N ASN A 27 -1.36 24.93 15.25
CA ASN A 27 -1.49 26.18 14.53
C ASN A 27 -2.89 26.77 14.79
N VAL A 28 -2.93 27.99 15.34
CA VAL A 28 -4.18 28.72 15.61
C VAL A 28 -4.32 29.85 14.60
N THR A 29 -5.41 29.82 13.84
CA THR A 29 -5.77 30.87 12.88
C THR A 29 -7.17 31.39 13.20
N PHE A 30 -7.35 32.71 13.11
CA PHE A 30 -8.64 33.34 13.34
C PHE A 30 -8.82 34.61 12.51
N LEU A 31 -10.05 35.14 12.49
CA LEU A 31 -10.42 36.35 11.79
C LEU A 31 -10.53 37.51 12.78
N ARG A 32 -10.08 38.69 12.38
CA ARG A 32 -10.08 39.89 13.22
C ARG A 32 -10.72 41.06 12.45
N LEU A 33 -11.74 41.69 13.02
CA LEU A 33 -12.44 42.83 12.40
C LEU A 33 -11.73 44.17 12.63
N ILE A 34 -11.04 44.31 13.77
CA ILE A 34 -10.35 45.54 14.18
C ILE A 34 -8.88 45.42 13.79
N ASP A 35 -8.31 46.43 13.15
CA ASP A 35 -6.86 46.53 12.97
C ASP A 35 -6.25 47.42 14.07
N PRO A 36 -5.53 46.86 15.06
CA PRO A 36 -4.91 47.63 16.15
C PRO A 36 -3.88 48.66 15.66
N ASN A 37 -3.32 48.46 14.46
CA ASN A 37 -2.34 49.36 13.87
C ASN A 37 -2.99 50.51 13.09
N SER A 38 -4.32 50.50 12.93
CA SER A 38 -5.03 51.56 12.21
C SER A 38 -5.02 52.86 13.02
N PRO A 39 -4.82 54.02 12.37
CA PRO A 39 -4.80 55.30 13.05
C PRO A 39 -6.16 55.63 13.70
N GLU A 40 -7.27 55.15 13.13
CA GLU A 40 -8.60 55.34 13.69
C GLU A 40 -8.77 54.65 15.06
N VAL A 41 -8.24 53.43 15.20
CA VAL A 41 -8.29 52.68 16.47
C VAL A 41 -7.33 53.30 17.49
N ILE A 42 -6.10 53.62 17.08
CA ILE A 42 -5.09 54.23 17.97
C ILE A 42 -5.60 55.57 18.54
N ASN A 43 -6.11 56.44 17.68
CA ASN A 43 -6.62 57.75 18.10
C ASN A 43 -7.80 57.61 19.04
N ALA A 44 -8.77 56.76 18.70
CA ALA A 44 -9.95 56.61 19.52
C ALA A 44 -9.68 55.93 20.87
N VAL A 45 -8.70 55.00 20.95
CA VAL A 45 -8.24 54.45 22.24
C VAL A 45 -7.52 55.52 23.06
N ASN A 46 -6.68 56.35 22.44
CA ASN A 46 -6.01 57.45 23.14
C ASN A 46 -7.01 58.47 23.70
N ASP A 47 -8.02 58.85 22.91
CA ASP A 47 -9.09 59.77 23.32
C ASP A 47 -9.91 59.17 24.48
N TRP A 48 -10.22 57.87 24.41
CA TRP A 48 -10.93 57.16 25.48
C TRP A 48 -10.11 57.14 26.78
N VAL A 49 -8.83 56.77 26.70
CA VAL A 49 -7.93 56.74 27.87
C VAL A 49 -7.73 58.14 28.45
N HIS A 50 -7.64 59.17 27.60
CA HIS A 50 -7.51 60.56 28.05
C HIS A 50 -8.78 61.05 28.74
N GLY A 51 -9.94 60.83 28.13
CA GLY A 51 -11.24 61.26 28.68
C GLY A 51 -11.52 60.65 30.06
N GLU A 52 -11.21 59.37 30.26
CA GLU A 52 -11.43 58.70 31.56
C GLU A 52 -10.48 59.21 32.65
N ARG A 53 -9.28 59.66 32.28
CA ARG A 53 -8.37 60.30 33.24
C ARG A 53 -8.91 61.62 33.77
N GLU A 54 -9.66 62.38 32.96
CA GLU A 54 -10.32 63.61 33.42
C GLU A 54 -11.38 63.33 34.50
N TYR A 55 -12.00 62.15 34.46
CA TYR A 55 -12.93 61.66 35.49
C TYR A 55 -12.25 60.91 36.65
N GLY A 56 -10.91 60.93 36.72
CA GLY A 56 -10.13 60.27 37.77
C GLY A 56 -10.10 58.74 37.69
N ARG A 57 -10.50 58.15 36.56
CA ARG A 57 -10.49 56.70 36.33
C ARG A 57 -9.26 56.31 35.51
N VAL A 58 -8.61 55.21 35.88
CA VAL A 58 -7.46 54.68 35.15
C VAL A 58 -7.85 53.42 34.40
N LEU A 59 -8.09 53.55 33.10
CA LEU A 59 -8.33 52.43 32.20
C LEU A 59 -7.02 51.96 31.56
N LYS A 60 -6.76 50.65 31.66
CA LYS A 60 -5.62 49.97 31.02
C LYS A 60 -6.06 49.28 29.73
N ILE A 61 -6.61 50.05 28.79
CA ILE A 61 -6.96 49.54 27.45
C ILE A 61 -5.81 49.84 26.50
N ARG A 62 -5.48 48.88 25.65
CA ARG A 62 -4.57 49.04 24.50
C ARG A 62 -5.32 48.75 23.19
N PRO A 63 -4.86 49.27 22.04
CA PRO A 63 -5.45 48.98 20.73
C PRO A 63 -5.67 47.49 20.46
N GLU A 64 -4.78 46.63 20.94
CA GLU A 64 -4.83 45.17 20.72
C GLU A 64 -5.91 44.47 21.58
N THR A 65 -6.35 45.12 22.65
CA THR A 65 -7.29 44.55 23.64
C THR A 65 -8.73 45.05 23.49
N VAL A 66 -8.99 45.91 22.51
CA VAL A 66 -10.33 46.46 22.28
C VAL A 66 -11.28 45.36 21.82
N ARG A 67 -12.40 45.17 22.53
CA ARG A 67 -13.45 44.23 22.14
C ARG A 67 -14.22 44.73 20.92
N VAL A 68 -14.67 43.81 20.07
CA VAL A 68 -15.45 44.09 18.86
C VAL A 68 -16.75 44.81 19.20
N GLU A 69 -17.44 44.41 20.26
CA GLU A 69 -18.67 45.06 20.69
C GLU A 69 -18.46 46.55 21.03
N ALA A 70 -17.35 46.87 21.71
CA ALA A 70 -17.02 48.25 22.05
C ALA A 70 -16.67 49.08 20.81
N ALA A 71 -15.92 48.51 19.87
CA ALA A 71 -15.60 49.17 18.60
C ALA A 71 -16.84 49.41 17.74
N LEU A 72 -17.76 48.43 17.67
CA LEU A 72 -19.03 48.58 16.96
C LEU A 72 -19.92 49.64 17.61
N MET A 73 -19.94 49.74 18.95
CA MET A 73 -20.67 50.79 19.66
C MET A 73 -20.10 52.17 19.35
N TYR A 74 -18.78 52.31 19.37
CA TYR A 74 -18.09 53.56 19.02
C TYR A 74 -18.44 54.01 17.58
N ASP A 75 -18.40 53.07 16.63
CA ASP A 75 -18.75 53.33 15.24
C ASP A 75 -20.24 53.67 15.09
N ALA A 76 -21.13 53.00 15.84
CA ALA A 76 -22.58 53.26 15.79
C ALA A 76 -22.94 54.67 16.29
N VAL A 77 -22.33 55.12 17.39
CA VAL A 77 -22.53 56.48 17.93
C VAL A 77 -22.01 57.53 16.94
N ASN A 78 -20.85 57.29 16.33
CA ASN A 78 -20.28 58.19 15.32
C ASN A 78 -21.14 58.27 14.06
N LEU A 79 -21.69 57.14 13.59
CA LEU A 79 -22.62 57.12 12.47
C LEU A 79 -23.87 57.95 12.78
N PHE A 80 -24.43 57.75 13.97
CA PHE A 80 -25.63 58.46 14.42
C PHE A 80 -25.39 59.97 14.55
N ALA A 81 -24.28 60.36 15.17
CA ALA A 81 -23.88 61.76 15.31
C ALA A 81 -23.74 62.44 13.93
N LYS A 82 -23.02 61.81 12.99
CA LYS A 82 -22.88 62.33 11.62
C LYS A 82 -24.22 62.45 10.89
N ALA A 83 -25.12 61.50 11.09
CA ALA A 83 -26.45 61.52 10.49
C ALA A 83 -27.31 62.67 11.03
N ILE A 84 -27.28 62.91 12.34
CA ILE A 84 -27.98 64.04 12.95
C ILE A 84 -27.38 65.36 12.49
N THR A 85 -26.06 65.53 12.48
CA THR A 85 -25.42 66.78 12.03
C THR A 85 -25.75 67.11 10.58
N GLN A 86 -25.78 66.11 9.69
CA GLN A 86 -26.21 66.31 8.29
C GLN A 86 -27.69 66.64 8.14
N LEU A 87 -28.54 66.06 8.99
CA LEU A 87 -29.98 66.34 8.99
C LEU A 87 -30.25 67.76 9.50
N ASP A 88 -29.62 68.16 10.61
CA ASP A 88 -29.78 69.46 11.26
C ASP A 88 -29.29 70.62 10.38
N SER A 89 -28.21 70.37 9.62
CA SER A 89 -27.69 71.33 8.64
C SER A 89 -28.68 71.63 7.50
N ASN A 90 -29.58 70.68 7.18
CA ASN A 90 -30.55 70.83 6.10
C ASN A 90 -31.93 71.26 6.60
N ASN A 91 -32.32 70.85 7.80
CA ASN A 91 -33.59 71.22 8.44
C ASN A 91 -33.38 71.32 9.96
N PRO A 92 -33.77 72.43 10.61
CA PRO A 92 -33.71 72.53 12.06
C PRO A 92 -34.58 71.44 12.69
N ILE A 93 -33.97 70.59 13.51
CA ILE A 93 -34.63 69.42 14.08
C ILE A 93 -35.40 69.81 15.35
N GLU A 94 -36.70 69.49 15.38
CA GLU A 94 -37.50 69.58 16.61
C GLU A 94 -37.68 68.20 17.27
N VAL A 95 -37.34 68.13 18.56
CA VAL A 95 -37.45 66.91 19.36
C VAL A 95 -38.83 66.87 20.03
N THR A 96 -39.63 65.86 19.70
CA THR A 96 -40.99 65.68 20.25
C THR A 96 -41.08 64.40 21.07
N PRO A 97 -41.61 64.43 22.31
CA PRO A 97 -41.88 63.21 23.06
C PRO A 97 -43.04 62.43 22.40
N LEU A 98 -42.87 61.11 22.23
CA LEU A 98 -43.86 60.23 21.63
C LEU A 98 -44.28 59.13 22.63
N ASN A 99 -45.52 58.65 22.52
CA ASN A 99 -46.03 57.49 23.25
C ASN A 99 -46.15 56.30 22.29
N CYS A 100 -45.73 55.10 22.72
CA CYS A 100 -45.76 53.88 21.91
C CYS A 100 -47.18 53.43 21.54
N GLU A 101 -48.20 53.82 22.31
CA GLU A 101 -49.62 53.48 22.04
C GLU A 101 -50.29 54.42 21.03
N SER A 102 -49.82 55.67 20.96
CA SER A 102 -50.27 56.62 19.95
C SER A 102 -49.48 56.35 18.67
N GLY A 103 -50.14 56.02 17.56
CA GLY A 103 -49.49 55.78 16.26
C GLY A 103 -48.77 57.00 15.64
N ASN A 104 -48.43 58.00 16.45
CA ASN A 104 -47.69 59.20 16.10
C ASN A 104 -46.23 58.83 15.83
N VAL A 105 -45.72 59.27 14.68
CA VAL A 105 -44.35 59.02 14.24
C VAL A 105 -43.58 60.32 14.23
N TRP A 106 -42.31 60.28 14.61
CA TRP A 106 -41.44 61.44 14.50
C TRP A 106 -41.20 61.77 13.02
N PRO A 107 -41.56 62.99 12.54
CA PRO A 107 -41.52 63.33 11.11
C PRO A 107 -40.14 63.12 10.47
N TYR A 108 -39.08 63.39 11.23
CA TYR A 108 -37.70 63.27 10.75
C TYR A 108 -37.12 61.85 10.83
N GLY A 109 -37.83 60.89 11.44
CA GLY A 109 -37.31 59.53 11.65
C GLY A 109 -36.97 58.80 10.36
N PHE A 110 -37.79 58.94 9.32
CA PHE A 110 -37.52 58.34 8.01
C PHE A 110 -36.32 59.00 7.31
N ALA A 111 -36.22 60.33 7.40
CA ALA A 111 -35.09 61.07 6.86
C ALA A 111 -33.77 60.66 7.55
N LEU A 112 -33.75 60.63 8.89
CA LEU A 112 -32.59 60.22 9.67
C LEU A 112 -32.13 58.81 9.30
N LYS A 113 -33.06 57.85 9.22
CA LYS A 113 -32.78 56.48 8.79
C LYS A 113 -32.16 56.44 7.38
N ASN A 114 -32.63 57.27 6.46
CA ASN A 114 -32.06 57.34 5.11
C ASN A 114 -30.68 57.99 5.09
N TYR A 115 -30.44 59.06 5.87
CA TYR A 115 -29.10 59.64 6.02
C TYR A 115 -28.11 58.60 6.57
N MET A 116 -28.47 57.87 7.63
CA MET A 116 -27.64 56.80 8.19
C MET A 116 -27.25 55.73 7.15
N LYS A 117 -28.14 55.39 6.21
CA LYS A 117 -27.84 54.41 5.15
C LYS A 117 -26.88 54.93 4.09
N HIS A 118 -26.87 56.25 3.83
CA HIS A 118 -26.04 56.85 2.76
C HIS A 118 -24.67 57.32 3.25
N ILE A 119 -24.52 57.55 4.55
CA ILE A 119 -23.24 57.96 5.13
C ILE A 119 -22.22 56.83 4.97
N LYS A 120 -21.10 57.20 4.35
CA LYS A 120 -19.90 56.38 4.26
C LYS A 120 -18.80 57.04 5.08
N PHE A 121 -18.21 56.30 6.00
CA PHE A 121 -17.07 56.80 6.77
C PHE A 121 -16.18 55.65 7.20
N LYS A 122 -14.97 55.99 7.67
CA LYS A 122 -14.03 55.04 8.24
C LYS A 122 -14.08 55.16 9.76
N GLY A 123 -14.34 54.04 10.44
CA GLY A 123 -14.39 53.91 11.89
C GLY A 123 -13.32 52.97 12.42
N MET A 124 -13.46 52.51 13.66
CA MET A 124 -12.58 51.51 14.28
C MET A 124 -12.63 50.16 13.54
N THR A 125 -13.79 49.81 12.99
CA THR A 125 -13.99 48.57 12.23
C THR A 125 -13.72 48.73 10.73
N GLY A 126 -12.99 49.77 10.32
CA GLY A 126 -12.64 50.04 8.93
C GLY A 126 -13.71 50.83 8.16
N GLY A 127 -13.82 50.59 6.85
CA GLY A 127 -14.79 51.27 6.00
C GLY A 127 -16.22 50.81 6.28
N ILE A 128 -17.13 51.74 6.54
CA ILE A 128 -18.53 51.46 6.88
C ILE A 128 -19.42 52.03 5.78
N SER A 129 -20.20 51.14 5.17
CA SER A 129 -21.27 51.48 4.24
C SER A 129 -22.42 50.48 4.35
N PHE A 130 -23.63 50.94 4.06
CA PHE A 130 -24.84 50.13 4.13
C PHE A 130 -25.51 49.97 2.77
N ASP A 131 -26.25 48.89 2.60
CA ASP A 131 -27.14 48.67 1.46
C ASP A 131 -28.50 49.39 1.64
N ALA A 132 -29.37 49.26 0.63
CA ALA A 132 -30.72 49.83 0.67
C ALA A 132 -31.56 49.29 1.85
N ARG A 133 -31.25 48.10 2.36
CA ARG A 133 -31.96 47.45 3.48
C ARG A 133 -31.38 47.89 4.84
N GLY A 134 -30.18 48.44 4.90
CA GLY A 134 -29.47 48.85 6.12
C GLY A 134 -28.45 47.82 6.63
N TRP A 135 -28.07 46.84 5.80
CA TRP A 135 -27.03 45.86 6.12
C TRP A 135 -25.68 46.40 5.68
N ARG A 136 -24.64 46.15 6.48
CA ARG A 136 -23.27 46.52 6.10
C ARG A 136 -22.85 45.67 4.90
N ASN A 137 -22.57 46.32 3.77
CA ASN A 137 -22.30 45.64 2.51
C ASN A 137 -20.83 45.59 2.13
N HIS A 138 -19.98 46.39 2.78
CA HIS A 138 -18.55 46.40 2.57
C HIS A 138 -17.84 46.38 3.93
N PHE A 139 -17.02 45.35 4.14
CA PHE A 139 -16.16 45.25 5.32
C PHE A 139 -14.98 44.33 5.03
N THR A 140 -13.89 44.58 5.76
CA THR A 140 -12.63 43.85 5.65
C THR A 140 -12.37 43.10 6.94
N LEU A 141 -11.94 41.84 6.83
CA LEU A 141 -11.49 41.02 7.95
C LEU A 141 -10.01 40.70 7.76
N ASP A 142 -9.21 40.91 8.80
CA ASP A 142 -7.83 40.44 8.81
C ASP A 142 -7.82 38.94 9.10
N VAL A 143 -7.07 38.18 8.30
CA VAL A 143 -6.75 36.79 8.60
C VAL A 143 -5.44 36.78 9.36
N VAL A 144 -5.47 36.27 10.58
CA VAL A 144 -4.31 36.27 11.48
C VAL A 144 -3.96 34.86 11.95
N GLU A 145 -2.67 34.63 12.14
CA GLU A 145 -2.10 33.39 12.65
C GLU A 145 -1.26 33.67 13.90
N VAL A 146 -1.39 32.80 14.90
CA VAL A 146 -0.60 32.87 16.14
C VAL A 146 0.73 32.15 15.89
N LEU A 147 1.83 32.90 15.97
CA LEU A 147 3.19 32.38 15.84
C LEU A 147 3.96 32.60 17.16
N TYR A 148 5.16 32.01 17.29
CA TYR A 148 6.08 32.14 18.45
C TYR A 148 6.53 33.58 18.80
N GLY A 149 6.05 34.59 18.09
CA GLY A 149 6.30 36.01 18.33
C GLY A 149 5.03 36.85 18.45
N GLY A 150 3.88 36.22 18.65
CA GLY A 150 2.57 36.85 18.75
C GLY A 150 1.70 36.69 17.51
N ILE A 151 0.61 37.46 17.47
CA ILE A 151 -0.40 37.42 16.41
C ILE A 151 0.13 38.16 15.17
N THR A 152 0.20 37.47 14.04
CA THR A 152 0.67 38.03 12.77
C THR A 152 -0.43 38.00 11.70
N LYS A 153 -0.51 39.06 10.89
CA LYS A 153 -1.48 39.18 9.79
C LYS A 153 -0.95 38.48 8.53
N ILE A 154 -1.69 37.47 8.06
CA ILE A 154 -1.32 36.63 6.91
C ILE A 154 -2.14 36.92 5.66
N GLY A 155 -3.22 37.70 5.79
CA GLY A 155 -4.06 38.11 4.68
C GLY A 155 -5.16 39.08 5.09
N VAL A 156 -5.88 39.58 4.09
CA VAL A 156 -7.09 40.39 4.24
C VAL A 156 -8.19 39.70 3.46
N TRP A 157 -9.36 39.55 4.05
CA TRP A 157 -10.57 39.12 3.38
C TRP A 157 -11.51 40.30 3.21
N ASP A 158 -11.98 40.52 1.98
CA ASP A 158 -13.03 41.48 1.67
C ASP A 158 -14.32 40.74 1.33
N SER A 159 -15.44 41.30 1.79
CA SER A 159 -16.79 40.98 1.36
C SER A 159 -17.01 40.91 -0.17
N ILE A 160 -16.27 41.68 -0.97
CA ILE A 160 -16.42 41.75 -2.43
C ILE A 160 -15.44 40.81 -3.15
N ASP A 161 -14.14 40.97 -2.87
CA ASP A 161 -13.06 40.30 -3.63
C ASP A 161 -12.58 38.99 -2.99
N GLY A 162 -13.09 38.64 -1.80
CA GLY A 162 -12.69 37.43 -1.08
C GLY A 162 -11.33 37.56 -0.40
N ILE A 163 -10.58 36.46 -0.27
CA ILE A 163 -9.30 36.44 0.45
C ILE A 163 -8.14 36.92 -0.43
N ASN A 164 -7.49 37.98 -0.01
CA ASN A 164 -6.23 38.48 -0.55
C ASN A 164 -5.09 38.13 0.43
N SER A 165 -4.27 37.13 0.06
CA SER A 165 -3.11 36.75 0.87
C SER A 165 -2.00 37.79 0.72
N THR A 166 -1.45 38.27 1.82
CA THR A 166 -0.31 39.20 1.80
C THR A 166 1.00 38.50 1.43
N LYS A 167 1.09 37.19 1.66
CA LYS A 167 2.25 36.36 1.30
C LYS A 167 2.16 35.87 -0.15
N THR A 168 3.24 36.07 -0.90
CA THR A 168 3.42 35.52 -2.24
C THR A 168 3.57 33.99 -2.17
N TYR A 169 3.21 33.28 -3.23
CA TYR A 169 3.40 31.82 -3.30
C TYR A 169 4.86 31.40 -3.05
N GLU A 170 5.82 32.17 -3.57
CA GLU A 170 7.25 31.94 -3.38
C GLU A 170 7.68 32.07 -1.91
N GLU A 171 7.14 33.05 -1.19
CA GLU A 171 7.43 33.24 0.23
C GLU A 171 6.89 32.08 1.07
N LYS A 172 5.70 31.56 0.73
CA LYS A 172 5.14 30.36 1.36
C LYS A 172 6.02 29.13 1.12
N LEU A 173 6.57 28.97 -0.08
CA LEU A 173 7.49 27.86 -0.39
C LEU A 173 8.78 27.93 0.43
N ILE A 174 9.37 29.12 0.56
CA ILE A 174 10.57 29.35 1.37
C ILE A 174 10.29 29.05 2.85
N GLU A 175 9.11 29.41 3.35
CA GLU A 175 8.69 29.13 4.72
C GLU A 175 8.49 27.63 4.97
N ILE A 176 7.92 26.91 4.00
CA ILE A 176 7.79 25.45 4.03
C ILE A 176 9.18 24.80 4.01
N GLU A 177 10.09 25.25 3.16
CA GLU A 177 11.46 24.73 3.10
C GLU A 177 12.18 24.93 4.45
N LYS A 178 12.08 26.12 5.05
CA LYS A 178 12.63 26.40 6.38
C LYS A 178 11.98 25.55 7.48
N SER A 179 10.67 25.30 7.38
CA SER A 179 9.94 24.43 8.30
C SER A 179 10.45 22.99 8.23
N ILE A 180 10.64 22.45 7.02
CA ILE A 180 11.20 21.12 6.79
C ILE A 180 12.62 21.02 7.34
N GLN A 181 13.46 22.04 7.09
CA GLN A 181 14.83 22.09 7.59
C GLN A 181 14.92 22.10 9.11
N ASN A 182 13.92 22.62 9.83
CA ASN A 182 13.90 22.68 11.29
C ASN A 182 13.09 21.56 11.96
N LYS A 183 12.37 20.73 11.20
CA LYS A 183 11.53 19.65 11.73
C LYS A 183 12.31 18.34 11.82
N THR A 184 12.14 17.63 12.94
CA THR A 184 12.52 16.23 13.07
C THR A 184 11.30 15.37 12.77
N PHE A 185 11.36 14.58 11.70
CA PHE A 185 10.21 13.77 11.26
C PHE A 185 10.06 12.50 12.09
N VAL A 186 8.85 12.21 12.55
CA VAL A 186 8.55 10.92 13.21
C VAL A 186 8.13 9.91 12.16
N VAL A 187 8.95 8.87 11.97
CA VAL A 187 8.78 7.88 10.90
C VAL A 187 8.41 6.53 11.51
N PHE A 188 7.24 6.00 11.15
CA PHE A 188 6.78 4.70 11.62
C PHE A 188 7.15 3.58 10.65
N SER A 189 7.52 2.43 11.22
CA SER A 189 7.83 1.22 10.47
C SER A 189 7.61 -0.05 11.29
N LYS A 190 7.92 -1.18 10.68
CA LYS A 190 7.79 -2.53 11.22
C LYS A 190 9.10 -3.30 10.99
N ILE A 191 9.47 -4.16 11.93
CA ILE A 191 10.58 -5.09 11.77
C ILE A 191 10.21 -6.16 10.73
N GLY A 192 11.00 -6.24 9.67
CA GLY A 192 10.90 -7.23 8.59
C GLY A 192 12.13 -7.12 7.67
N MET A 193 13.00 -8.12 7.68
CA MET A 193 14.15 -8.17 6.77
C MET A 193 13.66 -8.41 5.33
N PRO A 194 14.29 -7.81 4.31
CA PRO A 194 15.50 -6.97 4.35
C PRO A 194 15.25 -5.47 4.57
N TYR A 195 13.99 -5.06 4.75
CA TYR A 195 13.61 -3.64 4.84
C TYR A 195 14.04 -2.99 6.14
N LEU A 196 13.74 -3.63 7.28
CA LEU A 196 14.12 -3.13 8.59
C LEU A 196 14.41 -4.29 9.55
N GLY A 197 15.58 -4.26 10.17
CA GLY A 197 15.99 -5.20 11.20
C GLY A 197 16.80 -4.52 12.30
N TRP A 198 17.08 -5.29 13.34
CA TRP A 198 17.91 -4.82 14.46
C TRP A 198 19.39 -4.83 14.07
N LYS A 199 20.08 -3.71 14.28
CA LYS A 199 21.54 -3.61 14.25
C LYS A 199 22.11 -3.97 15.62
N ASP A 200 21.72 -3.20 16.64
CA ASP A 200 21.99 -3.47 18.04
C ASP A 200 20.75 -3.06 18.86
N LYS A 201 20.21 -3.98 19.66
CA LYS A 201 19.05 -3.70 20.51
C LYS A 201 19.38 -2.79 21.70
N LYS A 202 20.66 -2.65 22.05
CA LYS A 202 21.14 -1.84 23.17
C LYS A 202 21.49 -0.40 22.79
N ALA A 203 21.68 -0.11 21.50
CA ALA A 203 21.87 1.26 21.05
C ALA A 203 20.63 2.12 21.35
N GLU A 204 20.74 3.43 21.26
CA GLU A 204 19.61 4.36 21.42
C GLU A 204 19.28 5.05 20.09
N GLY A 205 18.04 5.53 19.95
CA GLY A 205 17.60 6.25 18.76
C GLY A 205 17.56 5.39 17.49
N ASN A 206 18.01 5.96 16.37
CA ASN A 206 17.94 5.35 15.04
C ASN A 206 19.04 4.30 14.80
N ASP A 207 20.17 4.39 15.49
CA ASP A 207 21.31 3.48 15.32
C ASP A 207 21.01 2.03 15.73
N ARG A 208 19.87 1.81 16.38
CA ARG A 208 19.33 0.48 16.69
C ARG A 208 18.92 -0.30 15.45
N PHE A 209 18.62 0.38 14.35
CA PHE A 209 18.01 -0.22 13.17
C PHE A 209 19.01 -0.28 12.01
N LYS A 210 18.77 -1.24 11.10
CA LYS A 210 19.46 -1.37 9.81
C LYS A 210 18.51 -1.93 8.76
N GLY A 211 18.78 -1.68 7.49
CA GLY A 211 18.03 -2.25 6.38
C GLY A 211 17.64 -1.21 5.35
N PHE A 212 17.02 -1.66 4.25
CA PHE A 212 16.71 -0.81 3.12
C PHE A 212 15.86 0.42 3.47
N SER A 213 14.87 0.29 4.36
CA SER A 213 14.02 1.43 4.77
C SER A 213 14.79 2.48 5.57
N MET A 214 15.82 2.06 6.31
CA MET A 214 16.69 2.92 7.11
C MET A 214 17.60 3.76 6.20
N ASP A 215 18.14 3.14 5.16
CA ASP A 215 18.99 3.81 4.17
C ASP A 215 18.14 4.76 3.29
N LEU A 216 16.98 4.30 2.85
CA LEU A 216 16.06 5.07 2.01
C LEU A 216 15.59 6.37 2.70
N ILE A 217 15.18 6.31 3.96
CA ILE A 217 14.77 7.51 4.68
C ILE A 217 15.96 8.45 4.93
N GLY A 218 17.17 7.90 5.14
CA GLY A 218 18.40 8.69 5.28
C GLY A 218 18.68 9.52 4.03
N GLU A 219 18.56 8.91 2.84
CA GLU A 219 18.73 9.62 1.56
C GLU A 219 17.64 10.66 1.30
N ILE A 220 16.38 10.34 1.61
CA ILE A 220 15.26 11.29 1.49
C ILE A 220 15.48 12.52 2.36
N MET A 221 15.88 12.32 3.62
CA MET A 221 16.10 13.39 4.58
C MET A 221 17.29 14.26 4.18
N THR A 222 18.33 13.65 3.61
CA THR A 222 19.49 14.37 3.05
C THR A 222 19.10 15.23 1.86
N MET A 223 18.30 14.69 0.92
CA MET A 223 17.79 15.44 -0.24
C MET A 223 16.89 16.61 0.17
N MET A 224 16.05 16.42 1.19
CA MET A 224 15.16 17.46 1.73
C MET A 224 15.87 18.45 2.65
N LYS A 225 17.14 18.22 3.00
CA LYS A 225 17.90 18.98 4.01
C LYS A 225 17.17 19.09 5.35
N ALA A 226 16.44 18.04 5.73
CA ALA A 226 15.70 18.02 7.00
C ALA A 226 16.66 17.96 8.19
N LYS A 227 16.25 18.48 9.36
CA LYS A 227 17.04 18.42 10.61
C LYS A 227 17.40 16.98 11.00
N GLY A 228 16.49 16.06 10.71
CA GLY A 228 16.64 14.63 10.97
C GLY A 228 15.28 13.95 11.06
N PHE A 229 15.30 12.72 11.54
CA PHE A 229 14.09 11.93 11.75
C PHE A 229 14.27 11.03 12.98
N GLU A 230 13.16 10.60 13.54
CA GLU A 230 13.10 9.62 14.61
C GLU A 230 12.34 8.41 14.11
N PHE A 231 13.00 7.26 14.11
CA PHE A 231 12.42 6.02 13.64
C PHE A 231 11.70 5.30 14.78
N ARG A 232 10.39 5.10 14.65
CA ARG A 232 9.53 4.44 15.65
C ARG A 232 8.95 3.16 15.08
N LEU A 233 8.89 2.13 15.92
CA LEU A 233 8.22 0.89 15.58
C LEU A 233 6.74 0.98 15.93
N VAL A 234 5.90 0.44 15.06
CA VAL A 234 4.49 0.25 15.35
C VAL A 234 4.32 -0.75 16.51
N SER A 235 3.40 -0.44 17.42
CA SER A 235 3.18 -1.19 18.66
C SER A 235 2.69 -2.62 18.45
N ASP A 236 1.88 -2.87 17.41
CA ASP A 236 1.24 -4.16 17.13
C ASP A 236 1.99 -5.02 16.09
N GLY A 237 3.09 -4.50 15.52
CA GLY A 237 3.86 -5.15 14.47
C GLY A 237 3.11 -5.39 13.15
N ASN A 238 2.00 -4.70 12.88
CA ASN A 238 1.19 -4.89 11.68
C ASN A 238 1.37 -3.75 10.67
N HIS A 239 1.17 -4.06 9.39
CA HIS A 239 1.16 -3.06 8.31
C HIS A 239 -0.02 -2.09 8.44
N GLY A 240 -1.19 -2.63 8.77
CA GLY A 240 -2.43 -1.89 8.89
C GLY A 240 -3.51 -2.46 7.98
N SER A 241 -4.52 -3.04 8.59
CA SER A 241 -5.70 -3.66 7.99
C SER A 241 -6.95 -3.01 8.59
N LEU A 242 -7.93 -2.72 7.75
CA LEU A 242 -9.23 -2.22 8.20
C LEU A 242 -10.02 -3.36 8.82
N ASN A 243 -10.42 -3.20 10.08
CA ASN A 243 -11.42 -4.09 10.67
C ASN A 243 -12.81 -3.63 10.18
N LYS A 244 -13.42 -4.42 9.29
CA LYS A 244 -14.72 -4.09 8.66
C LYS A 244 -15.89 -4.03 9.66
N GLU A 245 -15.81 -4.71 10.80
CA GLU A 245 -16.87 -4.69 11.83
C GLU A 245 -16.82 -3.41 12.68
N THR A 246 -15.61 -2.98 13.05
CA THR A 246 -15.43 -1.82 13.93
C THR A 246 -15.14 -0.52 13.19
N GLY A 247 -14.81 -0.59 11.90
CA GLY A 247 -14.38 0.54 11.08
C GLY A 247 -13.03 1.13 11.47
N LYS A 248 -12.26 0.45 12.33
CA LYS A 248 -10.97 0.95 12.85
C LYS A 248 -9.78 0.33 12.14
N TRP A 249 -8.76 1.16 11.91
CA TRP A 249 -7.46 0.75 11.42
C TRP A 249 -6.55 0.31 12.57
N ASN A 250 -5.61 -0.58 12.27
CA ASN A 250 -4.48 -0.95 13.14
C ASN A 250 -3.14 -0.68 12.41
N GLY A 251 -2.03 -1.16 12.98
CA GLY A 251 -0.73 -1.07 12.32
C GLY A 251 -0.24 0.35 12.07
N ILE A 252 0.69 0.46 11.11
CA ILE A 252 1.27 1.73 10.69
C ILE A 252 0.18 2.67 10.17
N MET A 253 -0.81 2.15 9.44
CA MET A 253 -1.97 2.92 8.97
C MET A 253 -2.64 3.70 10.11
N LYS A 254 -2.88 3.06 11.27
CA LYS A 254 -3.49 3.72 12.43
C LYS A 254 -2.64 4.87 12.95
N GLU A 255 -1.33 4.66 13.11
CA GLU A 255 -0.44 5.69 13.67
C GLU A 255 -0.36 6.94 12.77
N ILE A 256 -0.47 6.75 11.45
CA ILE A 256 -0.52 7.86 10.48
C ILE A 256 -1.89 8.55 10.48
N ILE A 257 -3.00 7.78 10.51
CA ILE A 257 -4.36 8.33 10.58
C ILE A 257 -4.58 9.14 11.86
N ASP A 258 -4.07 8.64 12.99
CA ASP A 258 -4.11 9.30 14.30
C ASP A 258 -3.12 10.48 14.41
N ARG A 259 -2.37 10.80 13.33
CA ARG A 259 -1.36 11.87 13.26
C ARG A 259 -0.26 11.77 14.33
N LYS A 260 0.07 10.57 14.77
CA LYS A 260 1.18 10.32 15.70
C LYS A 260 2.53 10.22 14.98
N GLY A 261 2.50 9.84 13.71
CA GLY A 261 3.64 9.81 12.81
C GLY A 261 3.44 10.76 11.63
N ASP A 262 4.54 11.33 11.14
CA ASP A 262 4.53 12.15 9.93
C ASP A 262 4.55 11.28 8.66
N LEU A 263 5.28 10.16 8.70
CA LEU A 263 5.54 9.30 7.56
C LEU A 263 5.54 7.82 7.98
N GLY A 264 5.10 6.94 7.09
CA GLY A 264 5.22 5.49 7.24
C GLY A 264 6.12 4.92 6.15
N ILE A 265 7.19 4.20 6.51
CA ILE A 265 8.10 3.57 5.55
C ILE A 265 8.29 2.09 5.88
N CYS A 266 7.78 1.21 5.02
CA CYS A 266 7.94 -0.24 5.13
C CYS A 266 7.53 -0.90 3.81
N ASP A 267 7.49 -2.22 3.79
CA ASP A 267 6.92 -3.08 2.75
C ASP A 267 5.38 -3.00 2.70
N LEU A 268 4.84 -1.78 2.60
CA LEU A 268 3.40 -1.54 2.60
C LEU A 268 2.82 -1.63 1.18
N THR A 269 2.03 -2.67 0.92
CA THR A 269 1.28 -2.79 -0.34
C THR A 269 0.20 -1.71 -0.44
N ILE A 270 0.18 -0.97 -1.55
CA ILE A 270 -0.86 0.01 -1.86
C ILE A 270 -2.14 -0.74 -2.25
N THR A 271 -3.19 -0.63 -1.44
CA THR A 271 -4.52 -1.20 -1.71
C THR A 271 -5.57 -0.09 -1.80
N TYR A 272 -6.75 -0.40 -2.35
CA TYR A 272 -7.86 0.55 -2.48
C TYR A 272 -8.25 1.16 -1.13
N ASP A 273 -8.54 0.32 -0.13
CA ASP A 273 -8.95 0.77 1.21
C ASP A 273 -7.89 1.66 1.88
N ARG A 274 -6.61 1.31 1.73
CA ARG A 274 -5.51 2.10 2.32
C ARG A 274 -5.39 3.45 1.63
N ARG A 275 -5.54 3.51 0.31
CA ARG A 275 -5.45 4.74 -0.48
C ARG A 275 -6.60 5.71 -0.21
N GLN A 276 -7.76 5.21 0.23
CA GLN A 276 -8.84 6.08 0.71
C GLN A 276 -8.54 6.71 2.06
N ALA A 277 -7.76 6.03 2.91
CA ALA A 277 -7.50 6.47 4.28
C ALA A 277 -6.24 7.36 4.41
N VAL A 278 -5.20 7.09 3.61
CA VAL A 278 -3.94 7.86 3.62
C VAL A 278 -3.43 8.08 2.19
N ASP A 279 -2.68 9.16 2.02
CA ASP A 279 -1.98 9.46 0.76
C ASP A 279 -0.70 8.61 0.64
N PHE A 280 -0.42 8.16 -0.58
CA PHE A 280 0.78 7.41 -0.93
C PHE A 280 1.62 8.17 -1.95
N THR A 281 2.94 7.98 -1.87
CA THR A 281 3.86 8.40 -2.94
C THR A 281 3.68 7.50 -4.17
N MET A 282 4.42 7.81 -5.24
CA MET A 282 4.60 6.84 -6.32
C MET A 282 5.27 5.57 -5.77
N PRO A 283 4.87 4.38 -6.23
CA PRO A 283 5.49 3.13 -5.82
C PRO A 283 6.95 3.10 -6.29
N PHE A 284 7.86 2.74 -5.40
CA PHE A 284 9.31 2.66 -5.71
C PHE A 284 9.76 1.23 -6.04
N MET A 285 8.91 0.22 -5.82
CA MET A 285 9.21 -1.19 -6.09
C MET A 285 7.95 -1.89 -6.60
N ASN A 286 8.07 -2.56 -7.76
CA ASN A 286 6.98 -3.31 -8.37
C ASN A 286 7.14 -4.79 -8.03
N LEU A 287 6.15 -5.35 -7.33
CA LEU A 287 6.12 -6.74 -6.87
C LEU A 287 4.76 -7.37 -7.23
N GLY A 288 4.74 -8.68 -7.42
CA GLY A 288 3.52 -9.46 -7.63
C GLY A 288 3.35 -10.55 -6.57
N ILE A 289 2.18 -11.20 -6.57
CA ILE A 289 1.96 -12.40 -5.76
C ILE A 289 2.76 -13.54 -6.39
N SER A 290 3.65 -14.16 -5.61
CA SER A 290 4.41 -15.34 -6.00
C SER A 290 4.11 -16.50 -5.05
N ILE A 291 4.36 -17.72 -5.52
CA ILE A 291 4.21 -18.94 -4.73
C ILE A 291 5.60 -19.42 -4.34
N LEU A 292 5.80 -19.65 -3.05
CA LEU A 292 7.01 -20.23 -2.50
C LEU A 292 6.71 -21.65 -2.02
N PHE A 293 7.43 -22.65 -2.54
CA PHE A 293 7.35 -24.03 -2.07
C PHE A 293 8.75 -24.63 -1.92
N SER A 294 8.87 -25.67 -1.11
CA SER A 294 10.13 -26.36 -0.88
C SER A 294 10.61 -27.03 -2.17
N LYS A 295 11.90 -26.86 -2.50
CA LYS A 295 12.51 -27.61 -3.60
C LYS A 295 12.28 -29.12 -3.37
N PRO A 296 11.71 -29.85 -4.35
CA PRO A 296 11.48 -31.27 -4.19
C PRO A 296 12.81 -31.99 -3.96
N VAL A 297 12.81 -32.89 -2.96
CA VAL A 297 13.96 -33.74 -2.67
C VAL A 297 14.05 -34.79 -3.76
N LYS A 298 15.26 -35.06 -4.26
CA LYS A 298 15.50 -36.13 -5.23
C LYS A 298 15.11 -37.46 -4.58
N GLU A 299 14.02 -38.08 -5.04
CA GLU A 299 13.61 -39.39 -4.52
C GLU A 299 14.69 -40.44 -4.83
N GLU A 300 14.91 -41.34 -3.88
CA GLU A 300 15.82 -42.47 -4.08
C GLU A 300 15.26 -43.40 -5.16
N PRO A 301 16.10 -44.01 -6.00
CA PRO A 301 15.62 -44.92 -7.03
C PRO A 301 14.91 -46.10 -6.37
N GLU A 302 13.64 -46.32 -6.73
CA GLU A 302 12.86 -47.49 -6.28
C GLU A 302 13.60 -48.81 -6.57
N LEU A 303 13.35 -49.83 -5.74
CA LEU A 303 13.98 -51.17 -5.85
C LEU A 303 13.83 -51.81 -7.25
N PHE A 304 12.76 -51.50 -7.97
CA PHE A 304 12.48 -52.01 -9.32
C PHE A 304 12.74 -50.98 -10.43
N SER A 305 13.52 -49.94 -10.16
CA SER A 305 13.87 -48.90 -11.14
C SER A 305 14.53 -49.45 -12.41
N PHE A 306 15.21 -50.60 -12.34
CA PHE A 306 15.78 -51.28 -13.51
C PHE A 306 14.73 -51.78 -14.51
N LEU A 307 13.45 -51.94 -14.13
CA LEU A 307 12.38 -52.32 -15.06
C LEU A 307 11.79 -51.13 -15.83
N LYS A 308 11.98 -49.90 -15.34
CA LYS A 308 11.45 -48.65 -15.93
C LYS A 308 11.99 -48.27 -17.33
N PRO A 309 13.16 -48.72 -17.81
CA PRO A 309 13.64 -48.39 -19.16
C PRO A 309 12.72 -48.89 -20.30
N PHE A 310 11.88 -49.88 -20.02
CA PHE A 310 10.83 -50.35 -20.92
C PHE A 310 9.46 -50.21 -20.26
N SER A 311 8.45 -49.85 -21.04
CA SER A 311 7.07 -49.83 -20.55
C SER A 311 6.59 -51.25 -20.23
N PHE A 312 5.58 -51.34 -19.38
CA PHE A 312 4.97 -52.63 -19.03
C PHE A 312 4.50 -53.42 -20.27
N ASP A 313 3.98 -52.72 -21.28
CA ASP A 313 3.54 -53.34 -22.54
C ASP A 313 4.71 -54.00 -23.30
N VAL A 314 5.87 -53.35 -23.34
CA VAL A 314 7.07 -53.89 -24.00
C VAL A 314 7.55 -55.16 -23.30
N TRP A 315 7.46 -55.22 -21.97
CA TRP A 315 7.77 -56.43 -21.20
C TRP A 315 6.83 -57.59 -21.55
N ILE A 316 5.53 -57.32 -21.71
CA ILE A 316 4.56 -58.33 -22.15
C ILE A 316 4.88 -58.79 -23.58
N PHE A 317 5.16 -57.88 -24.50
CA PHE A 317 5.56 -58.24 -25.87
C PHE A 317 6.84 -59.07 -25.91
N LEU A 318 7.81 -58.78 -25.03
CA LEU A 318 9.02 -59.59 -24.90
C LEU A 318 8.72 -61.01 -24.40
N ALA A 319 7.88 -61.16 -23.36
CA ALA A 319 7.50 -62.46 -22.82
C ALA A 319 6.73 -63.30 -23.85
N THR A 320 5.81 -62.69 -24.59
CA THR A 320 5.06 -63.37 -25.66
C THR A 320 5.95 -63.74 -26.85
N ALA A 321 6.86 -62.85 -27.27
CA ALA A 321 7.83 -63.15 -28.33
C ALA A 321 8.78 -64.28 -27.93
N TYR A 322 9.24 -64.32 -26.68
CA TYR A 322 10.04 -65.40 -26.10
C TYR A 322 9.33 -66.76 -26.20
N LEU A 323 8.07 -66.84 -25.77
CA LEU A 323 7.30 -68.09 -25.88
C LEU A 323 7.07 -68.49 -27.35
N THR A 324 6.76 -67.51 -28.20
CA THR A 324 6.50 -67.74 -29.63
C THR A 324 7.73 -68.30 -30.32
N ILE A 325 8.92 -67.73 -30.10
CA ILE A 325 10.15 -68.19 -30.76
C ILE A 325 10.55 -69.59 -30.29
N SER A 326 10.38 -69.91 -28.99
CA SER A 326 10.66 -71.26 -28.47
C SER A 326 9.72 -72.31 -29.08
N LEU A 327 8.44 -72.00 -29.24
CA LEU A 327 7.47 -72.89 -29.87
C LEU A 327 7.75 -73.08 -31.37
N VAL A 328 8.01 -72.00 -32.10
CA VAL A 328 8.32 -72.08 -33.54
C VAL A 328 9.62 -72.86 -33.76
N LEU A 329 10.63 -72.66 -32.92
CA LEU A 329 11.88 -73.42 -32.98
C LEU A 329 11.63 -74.92 -32.71
N PHE A 330 10.81 -75.25 -31.71
CA PHE A 330 10.45 -76.64 -31.41
C PHE A 330 9.75 -77.33 -32.59
N PHE A 331 8.74 -76.67 -33.20
CA PHE A 331 8.05 -77.23 -34.37
C PHE A 331 8.98 -77.38 -35.57
N LEU A 332 9.82 -76.39 -35.87
CA LEU A 332 10.77 -76.45 -36.98
C LEU A 332 11.84 -77.53 -36.79
N ALA A 333 12.34 -77.70 -35.56
CA ALA A 333 13.32 -78.74 -35.25
C ALA A 333 12.73 -80.15 -35.40
N ARG A 334 11.44 -80.34 -35.07
CA ARG A 334 10.76 -81.63 -35.26
C ARG A 334 10.47 -81.96 -36.72
N ILE A 335 10.15 -80.96 -37.54
CA ILE A 335 9.83 -81.15 -38.97
C ILE A 335 11.09 -81.35 -39.81
N THR A 336 12.22 -80.76 -39.42
CA THR A 336 13.44 -80.75 -40.25
C THR A 336 14.31 -81.98 -39.96
N PRO A 337 14.49 -82.93 -40.90
CA PRO A 337 15.26 -84.16 -40.66
C PRO A 337 16.74 -83.92 -40.31
N TYR A 338 17.31 -82.80 -40.76
CA TYR A 338 18.71 -82.43 -40.51
C TYR A 338 19.02 -82.01 -39.05
N GLU A 339 18.01 -81.89 -38.19
CA GLU A 339 18.18 -81.64 -36.74
C GLU A 339 18.17 -82.93 -35.89
N TRP A 340 17.89 -84.08 -36.52
CA TRP A 340 17.87 -85.38 -35.88
C TRP A 340 19.28 -85.98 -35.93
N ASP A 341 19.84 -86.33 -34.77
CA ASP A 341 21.19 -86.89 -34.65
C ASP A 341 21.14 -88.35 -34.20
N ASN A 342 22.19 -89.09 -34.54
CA ASN A 342 22.36 -90.46 -34.05
C ASN A 342 22.93 -90.41 -32.62
N PRO A 343 22.22 -90.94 -31.61
CA PRO A 343 22.72 -90.94 -30.23
C PRO A 343 23.98 -91.82 -30.04
N ASN A 344 24.29 -92.75 -30.94
CA ASN A 344 25.45 -93.63 -30.85
C ASN A 344 26.38 -93.51 -32.09
N PRO A 345 27.57 -92.88 -31.96
CA PRO A 345 28.49 -92.66 -33.08
C PRO A 345 29.06 -93.93 -33.73
N ASN A 346 28.90 -95.09 -33.09
CA ASN A 346 29.50 -96.36 -33.51
C ASN A 346 28.53 -97.26 -34.30
N ASP A 347 27.28 -96.84 -34.51
CA ASP A 347 26.29 -97.58 -35.29
C ASP A 347 25.93 -96.81 -36.58
N PRO A 348 26.22 -97.32 -37.79
CA PRO A 348 25.94 -96.63 -39.04
C PRO A 348 24.43 -96.47 -39.37
N ASP A 349 23.57 -97.35 -38.86
CA ASP A 349 22.12 -97.38 -39.12
C ASP A 349 21.33 -97.44 -37.79
N PRO A 350 21.09 -96.30 -37.11
CA PRO A 350 20.37 -96.27 -35.85
C PRO A 350 18.86 -96.47 -36.04
N ASP A 351 18.25 -97.29 -35.17
CA ASP A 351 16.79 -97.51 -35.14
C ASP A 351 16.02 -96.28 -34.60
N GLU A 352 16.67 -95.41 -33.82
CA GLU A 352 16.08 -94.22 -33.22
C GLU A 352 17.02 -93.00 -33.39
N LEU A 353 16.51 -91.93 -33.99
CA LEU A 353 17.19 -90.63 -34.03
C LEU A 353 16.66 -89.74 -32.90
N GLU A 354 17.53 -88.97 -32.26
CA GLU A 354 17.15 -88.03 -31.21
C GLU A 354 17.38 -86.58 -31.63
N THR A 355 16.46 -85.68 -31.26
CA THR A 355 16.64 -84.24 -31.42
C THR A 355 17.04 -83.62 -30.09
N SER A 356 18.13 -82.85 -30.06
CA SER A 356 18.53 -82.08 -28.87
C SER A 356 17.54 -80.95 -28.52
N PHE A 357 16.60 -80.63 -29.40
CA PHE A 357 15.58 -79.58 -29.22
C PHE A 357 14.26 -80.11 -28.65
N ASN A 358 14.24 -80.40 -27.35
CA ASN A 358 13.02 -80.57 -26.56
C ASN A 358 12.44 -79.20 -26.16
N ILE A 359 11.15 -79.12 -25.77
CA ILE A 359 10.49 -77.86 -25.38
C ILE A 359 11.31 -77.10 -24.31
N LEU A 360 11.80 -77.80 -23.29
CA LEU A 360 12.66 -77.22 -22.25
C LEU A 360 13.98 -76.70 -22.81
N ASN A 361 14.58 -77.42 -23.76
CA ASN A 361 15.84 -77.01 -24.41
C ASN A 361 15.62 -75.83 -25.37
N CYS A 362 14.47 -75.71 -26.02
CA CYS A 362 14.09 -74.54 -26.82
C CYS A 362 13.86 -73.31 -25.94
N LEU A 363 13.18 -73.47 -24.79
CA LEU A 363 13.02 -72.40 -23.80
C LEU A 363 14.37 -71.98 -23.21
N TRP A 364 15.26 -72.93 -22.96
CA TRP A 364 16.63 -72.71 -22.50
C TRP A 364 17.47 -71.96 -23.55
N PHE A 365 17.37 -72.36 -24.81
CA PHE A 365 18.01 -71.66 -25.92
C PHE A 365 17.52 -70.20 -26.04
N SER A 366 16.21 -69.98 -25.96
CA SER A 366 15.62 -68.65 -26.06
C SER A 366 15.99 -67.74 -24.88
N ILE A 367 16.14 -68.27 -23.66
CA ILE A 367 16.53 -67.46 -22.49
C ILE A 367 18.05 -67.19 -22.47
N GLY A 368 18.87 -68.18 -22.83
CA GLY A 368 20.33 -68.02 -22.92
C GLY A 368 20.75 -67.01 -23.99
N THR A 369 19.99 -66.95 -25.08
CA THR A 369 20.18 -65.93 -26.13
C THR A 369 19.66 -64.56 -25.70
N LEU A 370 18.53 -64.45 -24.99
CA LEU A 370 18.02 -63.20 -24.41
C LEU A 370 19.04 -62.56 -23.46
N MET A 371 19.63 -63.38 -22.57
CA MET A 371 20.64 -62.94 -21.60
C MET A 371 22.04 -62.72 -22.21
N ALA A 372 22.20 -62.94 -23.52
CA ALA A 372 23.48 -62.86 -24.23
C ALA A 372 24.59 -63.75 -23.65
N GLN A 373 24.23 -64.87 -23.01
CA GLN A 373 25.18 -65.81 -22.40
C GLN A 373 25.58 -66.96 -23.33
N GLY A 374 24.85 -67.14 -24.44
CA GLY A 374 25.02 -68.28 -25.34
C GLY A 374 24.32 -69.54 -24.82
N CYS A 375 24.38 -70.61 -25.60
CA CYS A 375 23.81 -71.91 -25.25
C CYS A 375 24.67 -73.01 -25.89
N ASP A 376 24.82 -74.14 -25.19
CA ASP A 376 25.55 -75.31 -25.70
C ASP A 376 24.79 -76.08 -26.79
N ILE A 377 23.51 -75.73 -27.01
CA ILE A 377 22.62 -76.37 -27.98
C ILE A 377 22.47 -75.40 -29.16
N LEU A 378 23.07 -75.75 -30.30
CA LEU A 378 23.09 -74.90 -31.48
C LEU A 378 22.29 -75.54 -32.63
N PRO A 379 21.49 -74.74 -33.37
CA PRO A 379 20.75 -75.24 -34.52
C PRO A 379 21.71 -75.65 -35.64
N ARG A 380 21.47 -76.83 -36.23
CA ARG A 380 22.30 -77.39 -37.31
C ARG A 380 21.71 -77.12 -38.69
N ALA A 381 20.40 -77.21 -38.84
CA ALA A 381 19.71 -77.02 -40.10
C ALA A 381 19.66 -75.56 -40.54
N VAL A 382 19.54 -75.33 -41.85
CA VAL A 382 19.52 -73.98 -42.42
C VAL A 382 18.28 -73.19 -41.98
N SER A 383 17.12 -73.85 -41.88
CA SER A 383 15.84 -73.25 -41.48
C SER A 383 15.85 -72.74 -40.04
N THR A 384 16.33 -73.55 -39.10
CA THR A 384 16.45 -73.23 -37.66
C THR A 384 17.55 -72.21 -37.41
N ARG A 385 18.66 -72.24 -38.16
CA ARG A 385 19.70 -71.20 -38.14
C ARG A 385 19.18 -69.85 -38.62
N MET A 386 18.38 -69.82 -39.69
CA MET A 386 17.79 -68.56 -40.17
C MET A 386 16.87 -67.94 -39.12
N LEU A 387 16.04 -68.75 -38.46
CA LEU A 387 15.19 -68.30 -37.36
C LEU A 387 16.02 -67.75 -36.18
N ALA A 388 17.06 -68.48 -35.78
CA ALA A 388 17.97 -68.05 -34.72
C ALA A 388 18.69 -66.74 -35.07
N CYS A 389 19.13 -66.56 -36.31
CA CYS A 389 19.77 -65.32 -36.77
C CYS A 389 18.81 -64.11 -36.67
N ILE A 390 17.55 -64.27 -37.08
CA ILE A 390 16.54 -63.20 -36.97
C ILE A 390 16.29 -62.87 -35.50
N TRP A 391 16.15 -63.89 -34.65
CA TRP A 391 15.98 -63.73 -33.21
C TRP A 391 17.17 -63.02 -32.56
N TRP A 392 18.41 -63.41 -32.90
CA TRP A 392 19.62 -62.76 -32.40
C TRP A 392 19.72 -61.31 -32.84
N PHE A 393 19.36 -60.99 -34.09
CA PHE A 393 19.35 -59.62 -34.56
C PHE A 393 18.33 -58.76 -33.80
N PHE A 394 17.13 -59.29 -33.57
CA PHE A 394 16.11 -58.64 -32.74
C PHE A 394 16.61 -58.38 -31.31
N LEU A 395 17.21 -59.40 -30.67
CA LEU A 395 17.74 -59.29 -29.32
C LEU A 395 18.91 -58.30 -29.20
N LEU A 396 19.76 -58.22 -30.23
CA LEU A 396 20.84 -57.24 -30.28
C LEU A 396 20.27 -55.82 -30.20
N ILE A 397 19.28 -55.50 -31.04
CA ILE A 397 18.61 -54.18 -31.04
C ILE A 397 17.94 -53.93 -29.69
N LEU A 398 17.22 -54.92 -29.16
CA LEU A 398 16.52 -54.82 -27.88
C LEU A 398 17.48 -54.52 -26.72
N ASN A 399 18.56 -55.28 -26.59
CA ASN A 399 19.55 -55.11 -25.53
C ASN A 399 20.29 -53.77 -25.65
N SER A 400 20.61 -53.33 -26.87
CA SER A 400 21.18 -52.00 -27.11
C SER A 400 20.21 -50.88 -26.73
N SER A 401 18.91 -51.03 -27.02
CA SER A 401 17.90 -50.04 -26.64
C SER A 401 17.67 -49.99 -25.13
N TYR A 402 17.62 -51.15 -24.47
CA TYR A 402 17.48 -51.24 -23.01
C TYR A 402 18.64 -50.55 -22.30
N THR A 403 19.87 -50.86 -22.72
CA THR A 403 21.09 -50.29 -22.12
C THR A 403 21.17 -48.77 -22.35
N ALA A 404 20.79 -48.29 -23.54
CA ALA A 404 20.71 -46.86 -23.83
C ALA A 404 19.66 -46.13 -22.96
N ASN A 405 18.45 -46.69 -22.85
CA ASN A 405 17.38 -46.10 -22.04
C ASN A 405 17.69 -46.14 -20.53
N LEU A 406 18.32 -47.22 -20.05
CA LEU A 406 18.76 -47.33 -18.67
C LEU A 406 19.83 -46.27 -18.36
N ALA A 407 20.82 -46.08 -19.24
CA ALA A 407 21.82 -45.04 -19.09
C ALA A 407 21.20 -43.62 -19.10
N ALA A 408 20.24 -43.37 -19.99
CA ALA A 408 19.49 -42.12 -20.02
C ALA A 408 18.66 -41.91 -18.74
N PHE A 409 18.04 -42.97 -18.20
CA PHE A 409 17.26 -42.91 -16.97
C PHE A 409 18.12 -42.59 -15.74
N LEU A 410 19.29 -43.21 -15.62
CA LEU A 410 20.22 -42.97 -14.50
C LEU A 410 20.83 -41.57 -14.51
N THR A 411 20.95 -40.95 -15.69
CA THR A 411 21.48 -39.59 -15.85
C THR A 411 20.39 -38.51 -15.73
N THR A 412 19.14 -38.85 -16.03
CA THR A 412 18.02 -37.90 -16.00
C THR A 412 17.48 -37.75 -14.59
N SER A 413 18.00 -36.80 -13.83
CA SER A 413 17.31 -36.26 -12.66
C SER A 413 16.28 -35.22 -13.10
N ARG A 414 15.11 -35.65 -13.59
CA ARG A 414 13.98 -34.75 -13.77
C ARG A 414 13.42 -34.41 -12.41
N ILE A 415 13.72 -33.20 -11.97
CA ILE A 415 12.91 -32.53 -10.96
C ILE A 415 11.61 -32.18 -11.69
N GLU A 416 10.61 -33.05 -11.63
CA GLU A 416 9.28 -32.68 -12.11
C GLU A 416 8.73 -31.61 -11.16
N GLU A 417 8.69 -30.37 -11.64
CA GLU A 417 8.02 -29.28 -10.94
C GLU A 417 6.53 -29.57 -10.93
N SER A 418 6.04 -30.13 -9.83
CA SER A 418 4.64 -30.51 -9.67
C SER A 418 3.66 -29.32 -9.66
N ILE A 419 4.17 -28.09 -9.56
CA ILE A 419 3.37 -26.87 -9.45
C ILE A 419 4.05 -25.78 -10.28
N ASN A 420 3.51 -25.50 -11.47
CA ASN A 420 3.96 -24.38 -12.30
C ASN A 420 3.04 -23.16 -12.11
N ASN A 421 1.74 -23.43 -11.93
CA ASN A 421 0.69 -22.42 -11.98
C ASN A 421 -0.18 -22.44 -10.72
N ALA A 422 -0.89 -21.33 -10.47
CA ALA A 422 -1.90 -21.28 -9.41
C ALA A 422 -3.08 -22.23 -9.67
N GLU A 423 -3.36 -22.58 -10.93
CA GLU A 423 -4.41 -23.52 -11.29
C GLU A 423 -4.05 -24.97 -10.92
N ASP A 424 -2.77 -25.34 -11.06
CA ASP A 424 -2.27 -26.65 -10.63
C ASP A 424 -2.56 -26.84 -9.14
N ILE A 425 -2.33 -25.78 -8.34
CA ILE A 425 -2.63 -25.75 -6.91
C ILE A 425 -4.11 -25.94 -6.62
N ALA A 426 -4.99 -25.29 -7.40
CA ALA A 426 -6.44 -25.36 -7.20
C ALA A 426 -7.01 -26.73 -7.59
N SER A 427 -6.43 -27.38 -8.60
CA SER A 427 -6.87 -28.70 -9.08
C SER A 427 -6.50 -29.85 -8.14
N GLN A 428 -5.47 -29.66 -7.33
CA GLN A 428 -4.94 -30.68 -6.43
C GLN A 428 -5.33 -30.43 -4.97
N THR A 429 -5.46 -31.49 -4.18
CA THR A 429 -5.80 -31.42 -2.74
C THR A 429 -4.69 -31.88 -1.80
N LYS A 430 -3.53 -32.28 -2.36
CA LYS A 430 -2.39 -32.86 -1.64
C LYS A 430 -1.57 -31.80 -0.89
N VAL A 431 -1.35 -30.64 -1.50
CA VAL A 431 -0.57 -29.52 -1.00
C VAL A 431 -1.53 -28.44 -0.50
N LYS A 432 -1.38 -28.08 0.78
CA LYS A 432 -2.14 -26.99 1.39
C LYS A 432 -1.47 -25.66 1.07
N VAL A 433 -2.28 -24.64 0.80
CA VAL A 433 -1.81 -23.28 0.56
C VAL A 433 -2.33 -22.33 1.63
N GLY A 434 -1.52 -21.32 1.94
CA GLY A 434 -1.86 -20.30 2.92
C GLY A 434 -1.25 -18.96 2.54
N ALA A 435 -1.83 -17.89 3.07
CA ALA A 435 -1.34 -16.53 2.96
C ALA A 435 -1.15 -15.93 4.36
N LEU A 436 -0.36 -14.86 4.46
CA LEU A 436 -0.14 -14.17 5.72
C LEU A 436 -1.46 -13.61 6.28
N ARG A 437 -1.78 -13.95 7.53
CA ARG A 437 -2.96 -13.42 8.23
C ARG A 437 -2.91 -11.90 8.30
N ASN A 438 -4.03 -11.22 8.00
CA ASN A 438 -4.14 -9.76 7.90
C ASN A 438 -3.19 -9.11 6.87
N GLY A 439 -2.61 -9.91 5.95
CA GLY A 439 -1.81 -9.42 4.84
C GLY A 439 -2.68 -8.99 3.66
N ALA A 440 -2.15 -8.09 2.83
CA ALA A 440 -2.87 -7.59 1.66
C ALA A 440 -3.27 -8.72 0.68
N THR A 441 -2.44 -9.76 0.53
CA THR A 441 -2.73 -10.93 -0.32
C THR A 441 -3.93 -11.72 0.19
N ALA A 442 -4.07 -11.91 1.50
CA ALA A 442 -5.22 -12.62 2.07
C ALA A 442 -6.51 -11.82 1.87
N SER A 443 -6.47 -10.51 2.09
CA SER A 443 -7.60 -9.61 1.81
C SER A 443 -7.98 -9.62 0.32
N PHE A 444 -7.00 -9.56 -0.59
CA PHE A 444 -7.24 -9.61 -2.04
C PHE A 444 -8.06 -10.83 -2.47
N PHE A 445 -7.72 -12.03 -1.97
CA PHE A 445 -8.50 -13.24 -2.29
C PHE A 445 -9.84 -13.31 -1.56
N THR A 446 -9.96 -12.71 -0.37
CA THR A 446 -11.21 -12.69 0.41
C THR A 446 -12.22 -11.72 -0.17
N ASP A 447 -11.77 -10.55 -0.63
CA ASP A 447 -12.64 -9.54 -1.24
C ASP A 447 -13.18 -10.04 -2.58
N ARG A 448 -12.35 -10.72 -3.38
CA ARG A 448 -12.79 -11.38 -4.63
C ARG A 448 -13.80 -12.52 -4.45
N LEU A 449 -13.93 -13.09 -3.26
CA LEU A 449 -14.94 -14.11 -2.97
C LEU A 449 -16.29 -13.50 -2.59
N ASN A 450 -16.31 -12.21 -2.22
CA ASN A 450 -17.52 -11.50 -1.79
C ASN A 450 -18.10 -10.59 -2.89
N ASP A 451 -17.35 -10.35 -3.97
CA ASP A 451 -17.83 -9.80 -5.25
C ASP A 451 -18.29 -10.93 -6.17
#